data_AF-A0A7Y0QZG3-F1
#
_entry.id   AF-A0A7Y0QZG3-F1
#
_cell.length_a   1.000
_cell.length_b   1.000
_cell.length_c   1.000
_cell.angle_alpha   90.00
_cell.angle_beta   90.00
_cell.angle_gamma   90.00
#
_symmetry.space_group_name_H-M   'P 1'
#
loop_
_entity.id
_entity.type
_entity.pdbx_description
1 polymer ?
#
loop_
_entity_poly.entity_id
_entity_poly.type
_entity_poly.pdbx_seq_one_letter_code
_entity_poly.pdbx_strand_id
1 'polypeptide(L)'
;MKKRLSWINPTDQKQAEWLAKYIAKKQGNTKSINGSYRPPQQSVEEFLLIATSWPEDSSSREQCRNLKAAWNSWKKRKQTKNKVVEGTYTISITARKELERLAKREKCSLSHVVETTLLNAKNIERQTKELQRIIENERLETAIDTNYIRMLFNKDVFIKQLDSLLQQKRIEDLEEENRLLREQLINMVPIRNMPIFI
;
A
#
# COMPACT_ATOMS: atom_id res chain seq x y z
N MET A 1 -17.71 17.87 -36.34
CA MET A 1 -17.57 16.68 -35.49
C MET A 1 -17.07 15.41 -36.20
N LYS A 2 -17.34 15.19 -37.51
CA LYS A 2 -16.97 13.97 -38.27
C LYS A 2 -15.54 13.46 -38.03
N LYS A 3 -14.52 14.34 -38.12
CA LYS A 3 -13.11 13.97 -37.91
C LYS A 3 -12.81 13.45 -36.49
N ARG A 4 -13.57 13.86 -35.48
CA ARG A 4 -13.37 13.45 -34.07
C ARG A 4 -14.01 12.11 -33.74
N LEU A 5 -14.99 11.68 -34.53
CA LEU A 5 -15.71 10.42 -34.38
C LEU A 5 -15.16 9.33 -35.31
N SER A 6 -14.22 9.64 -36.20
CA SER A 6 -13.67 8.72 -37.19
C SER A 6 -12.94 7.49 -36.61
N TRP A 7 -12.71 7.45 -35.30
CA TRP A 7 -12.15 6.29 -34.60
C TRP A 7 -13.22 5.22 -34.26
N ILE A 8 -14.50 5.55 -34.44
CA ILE A 8 -15.62 4.64 -34.24
C ILE A 8 -15.87 3.92 -35.56
N ASN A 9 -15.76 2.60 -35.55
CA ASN A 9 -16.10 1.75 -36.67
C ASN A 9 -17.40 0.96 -36.35
N PRO A 10 -18.54 1.30 -36.99
CA PRO A 10 -19.78 0.56 -36.80
C PRO A 10 -19.71 -0.92 -37.19
N THR A 11 -18.78 -1.29 -38.08
CA THR A 11 -18.61 -2.68 -38.52
C THR A 11 -17.83 -3.54 -37.52
N ASP A 12 -17.08 -2.92 -36.59
CA ASP A 12 -16.42 -3.65 -35.50
C ASP A 12 -17.46 -4.04 -34.46
N GLN A 13 -17.90 -5.29 -34.50
CA GLN A 13 -18.90 -5.83 -33.58
C GLN A 13 -18.57 -5.58 -32.10
N LYS A 14 -17.30 -5.71 -31.69
CA LYS A 14 -16.89 -5.52 -30.29
C LYS A 14 -17.00 -4.05 -29.88
N GLN A 15 -16.61 -3.15 -30.77
CA GLN A 15 -16.75 -1.72 -30.55
C GLN A 15 -18.22 -1.31 -30.52
N ALA A 16 -19.03 -1.85 -31.43
CA ALA A 16 -20.46 -1.57 -31.50
C ALA A 16 -21.21 -2.04 -30.24
N GLU A 17 -20.98 -3.28 -29.81
CA GLU A 17 -21.57 -3.82 -28.58
C GLU A 17 -21.17 -3.02 -27.34
N TRP A 18 -19.90 -2.65 -27.23
CA TRP A 18 -19.43 -1.85 -26.10
C TRP A 18 -20.06 -0.45 -26.11
N LEU A 19 -20.08 0.20 -27.27
CA LEU A 19 -20.54 1.58 -27.40
C LEU A 19 -22.04 1.68 -27.14
N ALA A 20 -22.84 0.76 -27.69
CA ALA A 20 -24.28 0.68 -27.42
C ALA A 20 -24.57 0.55 -25.91
N LYS A 21 -23.84 -0.33 -25.22
CA LYS A 21 -23.95 -0.50 -23.75
C LYS A 21 -23.50 0.76 -22.99
N TYR A 22 -22.42 1.39 -23.44
CA TYR A 22 -21.88 2.59 -22.81
C TYR A 22 -22.85 3.77 -22.89
N ILE A 23 -23.44 4.00 -24.07
CA ILE A 23 -24.42 5.06 -24.32
C ILE A 23 -25.69 4.83 -23.49
N ALA A 24 -26.25 3.61 -23.53
CA ALA A 24 -27.44 3.25 -22.74
C ALA A 24 -27.24 3.55 -21.25
N LYS A 25 -26.06 3.17 -20.71
CA LYS A 25 -25.70 3.45 -19.31
C LYS A 25 -25.59 4.96 -19.02
N LYS A 26 -25.03 5.75 -19.93
CA LYS A 26 -24.83 7.20 -19.75
C LYS A 26 -26.12 8.02 -19.87
N GLN A 27 -27.08 7.54 -20.65
CA GLN A 27 -28.39 8.17 -20.81
C GLN A 27 -29.37 7.83 -19.67
N GLY A 28 -28.95 7.04 -18.67
CA GLY A 28 -29.84 6.58 -17.59
C GLY A 28 -30.88 5.54 -18.04
N ASN A 29 -30.89 5.17 -19.32
CA ASN A 29 -31.74 4.15 -19.90
C ASN A 29 -31.12 2.76 -19.72
N THR A 30 -31.09 2.28 -18.47
CA THR A 30 -30.90 0.85 -18.17
C THR A 30 -32.22 0.07 -18.23
N LYS A 31 -33.36 0.76 -18.34
CA LYS A 31 -34.64 0.13 -18.64
C LYS A 31 -34.67 -0.19 -20.14
N SER A 32 -34.59 -1.48 -20.43
CA SER A 32 -34.97 -2.07 -21.72
C SER A 32 -36.21 -1.35 -22.26
N ILE A 33 -36.02 -0.55 -23.31
CA ILE A 33 -37.13 -0.05 -24.11
C ILE A 33 -37.72 -1.28 -24.79
N ASN A 34 -38.82 -1.77 -24.23
CA ASN A 34 -39.80 -2.69 -24.83
C ASN A 34 -39.34 -3.44 -26.10
N GLY A 35 -38.99 -4.72 -25.93
CA GLY A 35 -39.36 -5.80 -26.85
C GLY A 35 -38.70 -5.90 -28.24
N SER A 36 -37.94 -4.91 -28.71
CA SER A 36 -37.21 -5.04 -29.99
C SER A 36 -35.72 -5.18 -29.74
N TYR A 37 -35.16 -6.34 -30.08
CA TYR A 37 -33.72 -6.52 -30.14
C TYR A 37 -33.18 -5.58 -31.22
N ARG A 38 -32.57 -4.48 -30.82
CA ARG A 38 -31.87 -3.59 -31.74
C ARG A 38 -30.41 -4.07 -31.87
N PRO A 39 -29.94 -4.38 -33.10
CA PRO A 39 -28.54 -4.66 -33.34
C PRO A 39 -27.63 -3.53 -32.83
N PRO A 40 -26.52 -3.85 -32.15
CA PRO A 40 -25.58 -2.85 -31.64
C PRO A 40 -25.08 -1.88 -32.72
N GLN A 41 -24.89 -2.36 -33.95
CA GLN A 41 -24.43 -1.59 -35.11
C GLN A 41 -25.39 -0.45 -35.45
N GLN A 42 -26.70 -0.73 -35.50
CA GLN A 42 -27.73 0.28 -35.77
C GLN A 42 -27.75 1.36 -34.68
N SER A 43 -27.57 0.96 -33.42
CA SER A 43 -27.50 1.91 -32.31
C SER A 43 -26.29 2.84 -32.41
N VAL A 44 -25.16 2.33 -32.91
CA VAL A 44 -23.95 3.13 -33.17
C VAL A 44 -24.13 4.05 -34.37
N GLU A 45 -24.75 3.60 -35.45
CA GLU A 45 -25.03 4.42 -36.62
C GLU A 45 -25.94 5.60 -36.29
N GLU A 46 -27.02 5.36 -35.54
CA GLU A 46 -27.91 6.43 -35.04
C GLU A 46 -27.16 7.40 -34.13
N PHE A 47 -26.34 6.88 -33.22
CA PHE A 47 -25.49 7.72 -32.38
C PHE A 47 -24.55 8.58 -33.23
N LEU A 48 -23.90 8.02 -34.26
CA LEU A 48 -22.99 8.77 -35.14
C LEU A 48 -23.74 9.83 -35.95
N LEU A 49 -24.96 9.55 -36.40
CA LEU A 49 -25.80 10.52 -37.09
C LEU A 49 -26.07 11.74 -36.20
N ILE A 50 -26.49 11.49 -34.95
CA ILE A 50 -26.77 12.54 -33.96
C ILE A 50 -25.48 13.25 -33.54
N ALA A 51 -24.41 12.51 -33.25
CA ALA A 51 -23.16 13.08 -32.76
C ALA A 51 -22.40 13.87 -33.84
N THR A 52 -22.69 13.61 -35.11
CA THR A 52 -22.12 14.38 -36.22
C THR A 52 -22.68 15.80 -36.30
N SER A 53 -23.92 16.02 -35.85
CA SER A 53 -24.56 17.34 -35.81
C SER A 53 -24.32 18.11 -34.51
N TRP A 54 -23.56 17.55 -33.55
CA TRP A 54 -23.20 18.27 -32.33
C TRP A 54 -22.36 19.52 -32.62
N PRO A 55 -22.53 20.60 -31.81
CA PRO A 55 -21.75 21.82 -31.95
C PRO A 55 -20.25 21.55 -31.69
N GLU A 56 -19.37 22.27 -32.38
CA GLU A 56 -17.91 22.16 -32.16
C GLU A 56 -17.41 22.99 -30.96
N ASP A 57 -18.13 22.96 -29.85
CA ASP A 57 -17.77 23.66 -28.62
C ASP A 57 -16.80 22.86 -27.73
N SER A 58 -16.36 23.44 -26.62
CA SER A 58 -15.47 22.76 -25.65
C SER A 58 -16.14 21.53 -25.04
N SER A 59 -17.44 21.59 -24.75
CA SER A 59 -18.20 20.51 -24.12
C SER A 59 -18.26 19.26 -24.99
N SER A 60 -18.69 19.39 -26.24
CA SER A 60 -18.84 18.29 -27.20
C SER A 60 -17.49 17.67 -27.56
N ARG A 61 -16.44 18.50 -27.63
CA ARG A 61 -15.06 18.02 -27.80
C ARG A 61 -14.61 17.16 -26.63
N GLU A 62 -14.92 17.58 -25.41
CA GLU A 62 -14.54 16.85 -24.20
C GLU A 62 -15.33 15.54 -24.05
N GLN A 63 -16.62 15.54 -24.39
CA GLN A 63 -17.43 14.31 -24.44
C GLN A 63 -16.82 13.27 -25.41
N CYS A 64 -16.38 13.68 -26.59
CA CYS A 64 -15.71 12.78 -27.54
C CYS A 64 -14.38 12.24 -27.01
N ARG A 65 -13.58 13.07 -26.33
CA ARG A 65 -12.33 12.64 -25.70
C ARG A 65 -12.58 11.60 -24.62
N ASN A 66 -13.54 11.86 -23.74
CA ASN A 66 -13.93 10.96 -22.66
C ASN A 66 -14.45 9.62 -23.19
N LEU A 67 -15.26 9.65 -24.26
CA LEU A 67 -15.74 8.45 -24.93
C LEU A 67 -14.59 7.60 -25.49
N LYS A 68 -13.65 8.24 -26.20
CA LYS A 68 -12.47 7.57 -26.76
C LYS A 68 -11.57 7.00 -25.67
N ALA A 69 -11.36 7.74 -24.58
CA ALA A 69 -10.58 7.29 -23.44
C ALA A 69 -11.22 6.08 -22.75
N ALA A 70 -12.54 6.09 -22.58
CA ALA A 70 -13.29 4.96 -22.02
C ALA A 70 -13.17 3.71 -22.89
N TRP A 71 -13.24 3.85 -24.22
CA TRP A 71 -13.02 2.74 -25.16
C TRP A 71 -11.61 2.16 -25.03
N ASN A 72 -10.58 3.02 -25.05
CA ASN A 72 -9.19 2.59 -24.92
C ASN A 72 -8.95 1.85 -23.60
N SER A 73 -9.50 2.35 -22.50
CA SER A 73 -9.45 1.68 -21.19
C SER A 73 -10.12 0.31 -21.20
N TRP A 74 -11.30 0.20 -21.81
CA TRP A 74 -12.00 -1.09 -21.94
C TRP A 74 -11.21 -2.07 -22.82
N LYS A 75 -10.72 -1.61 -23.98
CA LYS A 75 -9.92 -2.40 -24.92
C LYS A 75 -8.66 -2.93 -24.24
N LYS A 76 -7.92 -2.08 -23.52
CA LYS A 76 -6.75 -2.47 -22.73
C LYS A 76 -7.11 -3.60 -21.74
N ARG A 77 -8.14 -3.40 -20.91
CA ARG A 77 -8.60 -4.40 -19.93
C ARG A 77 -9.00 -5.74 -20.55
N LYS A 78 -9.62 -5.71 -21.74
CA LYS A 78 -9.97 -6.95 -22.46
C LYS A 78 -8.74 -7.67 -23.01
N GLN A 79 -7.74 -6.95 -23.49
CA GLN A 79 -6.49 -7.52 -23.99
C GLN A 79 -5.62 -8.08 -22.86
N THR A 80 -5.67 -7.51 -21.65
CA THR A 80 -4.85 -7.93 -20.51
C THR A 80 -5.48 -8.97 -19.60
N LYS A 81 -6.74 -9.37 -19.85
CA LYS A 81 -7.57 -10.21 -18.96
C LYS A 81 -6.89 -11.49 -18.43
N ASN A 82 -5.94 -12.06 -19.18
CA ASN A 82 -5.26 -13.31 -18.81
C ASN A 82 -3.74 -13.15 -18.57
N LYS A 83 -3.19 -11.93 -18.66
CA LYS A 83 -1.72 -11.70 -18.57
C LYS A 83 -1.32 -10.84 -17.38
N VAL A 84 -2.21 -9.95 -16.91
CA VAL A 84 -1.92 -9.02 -15.81
C VAL A 84 -3.16 -8.90 -14.94
N VAL A 85 -3.02 -9.18 -13.65
CA VAL A 85 -4.05 -8.88 -12.65
C VAL A 85 -3.83 -7.45 -12.18
N GLU A 86 -4.51 -6.48 -12.81
CA GLU A 86 -4.59 -5.12 -12.28
C GLU A 86 -5.59 -5.14 -11.10
N GLY A 87 -5.08 -5.19 -9.87
CA GLY A 87 -5.86 -5.15 -8.63
C GLY A 87 -5.82 -3.77 -7.98
N THR A 88 -6.97 -3.30 -7.48
CA THR A 88 -7.03 -2.14 -6.58
C THR A 88 -6.83 -2.61 -5.15
N TYR A 89 -5.88 -2.03 -4.45
CA TYR A 89 -5.67 -2.26 -3.02
C TYR A 89 -5.69 -0.93 -2.27
N THR A 90 -6.07 -0.98 -1.00
CA THR A 90 -6.06 0.19 -0.12
C THR A 90 -4.93 0.02 0.88
N ILE A 91 -4.10 1.06 1.01
CA ILE A 91 -3.02 1.14 1.99
C ILE A 91 -3.14 2.44 2.77
N SER A 92 -2.48 2.52 3.92
CA SER A 92 -2.44 3.75 4.70
C SER A 92 -1.76 4.88 3.90
N ILE A 93 -2.17 6.11 4.17
CA ILE A 93 -1.60 7.31 3.53
C ILE A 93 -0.10 7.38 3.77
N THR A 94 0.35 7.05 4.99
CA THR A 94 1.78 7.03 5.36
C THR A 94 2.56 6.02 4.53
N ALA A 95 2.06 4.78 4.42
CA ALA A 95 2.72 3.75 3.60
C ALA A 95 2.79 4.17 2.13
N ARG A 96 1.71 4.76 1.61
CA ARG A 96 1.68 5.28 0.24
C ARG A 96 2.74 6.35 0.01
N LYS A 97 2.87 7.32 0.91
CA LYS A 97 3.89 8.39 0.81
C LYS A 97 5.30 7.84 0.76
N GLU A 98 5.63 6.85 1.59
CA GLU A 98 6.95 6.23 1.58
C GLU A 98 7.21 5.45 0.28
N LEU A 99 6.23 4.68 -0.20
CA LEU A 99 6.35 3.97 -1.47
C LEU A 99 6.50 4.94 -2.66
N GLU A 100 5.78 6.07 -2.66
CA GLU A 100 5.92 7.11 -3.68
C GLU A 100 7.30 7.80 -3.62
N ARG A 101 7.83 8.04 -2.41
CA ARG A 101 9.19 8.58 -2.22
C ARG A 101 10.24 7.63 -2.76
N LEU A 102 10.11 6.33 -2.48
CA LEU A 102 10.98 5.28 -3.01
C LEU A 102 10.89 5.21 -4.54
N ALA A 103 9.67 5.21 -5.10
CA ALA A 103 9.46 5.16 -6.55
C ALA A 103 10.14 6.34 -7.28
N LYS A 104 10.07 7.54 -6.72
CA LYS A 104 10.76 8.73 -7.25
C LYS A 104 12.27 8.58 -7.21
N ARG A 105 12.81 8.09 -6.08
CA ARG A 105 14.26 7.91 -5.91
C ARG A 105 14.82 6.89 -6.90
N GLU A 106 14.14 5.76 -7.05
CA GLU A 106 14.55 4.66 -7.94
C GLU A 106 14.10 4.86 -9.41
N LYS A 107 13.42 5.98 -9.71
CA LYS A 107 12.89 6.32 -11.04
C LYS A 107 12.04 5.19 -11.66
N CYS A 108 11.22 4.54 -10.86
CA CYS A 108 10.39 3.41 -11.28
C CYS A 108 8.91 3.61 -10.91
N SER A 109 8.04 2.70 -11.34
CA SER A 109 6.61 2.78 -11.03
C SER A 109 6.34 2.35 -9.59
N LEU A 110 5.26 2.88 -9.00
CA LEU A 110 4.82 2.46 -7.66
C LEU A 110 4.58 0.95 -7.58
N SER A 111 4.00 0.37 -8.63
CA SER A 111 3.78 -1.08 -8.73
C SER A 111 5.10 -1.86 -8.70
N HIS A 112 6.14 -1.37 -9.39
CA HIS A 112 7.46 -2.00 -9.37
C HIS A 112 8.07 -1.95 -7.97
N VAL A 113 7.98 -0.80 -7.28
CA VAL A 113 8.44 -0.69 -5.88
C VAL A 113 7.76 -1.71 -4.98
N VAL A 114 6.44 -1.86 -5.10
CA VAL A 114 5.68 -2.84 -4.29
C VAL A 114 6.15 -4.26 -4.58
N GLU A 115 6.30 -4.63 -5.85
CA GLU A 115 6.79 -5.95 -6.25
C GLU A 115 8.20 -6.23 -5.71
N THR A 116 9.13 -5.30 -5.91
CA THR A 116 10.52 -5.40 -5.41
C THR A 116 10.55 -5.47 -3.89
N THR A 117 9.72 -4.70 -3.20
CA THR A 117 9.65 -4.70 -1.73
C THR A 117 9.18 -6.06 -1.21
N LEU A 118 8.18 -6.67 -1.86
CA LEU A 118 7.70 -8.01 -1.50
C LEU A 118 8.75 -9.09 -1.76
N LEU A 119 9.45 -9.02 -2.89
CA LEU A 119 10.54 -9.96 -3.21
C LEU A 119 11.69 -9.83 -2.22
N ASN A 120 12.08 -8.60 -1.88
CA ASN A 120 13.13 -8.34 -0.91
C ASN A 120 12.74 -8.83 0.48
N ALA A 121 11.51 -8.59 0.94
CA ALA A 121 11.02 -9.08 2.22
C ALA A 121 11.09 -10.62 2.30
N LYS A 122 10.68 -11.32 1.23
CA LYS A 122 10.79 -12.78 1.14
C LYS A 122 12.24 -13.28 1.15
N ASN A 123 13.13 -12.60 0.44
CA ASN A 123 14.54 -12.95 0.41
C ASN A 123 15.21 -12.76 1.77
N ILE A 124 14.92 -11.64 2.45
CA ILE A 124 15.40 -11.38 3.81
C ILE A 124 14.89 -12.47 4.75
N GLU A 125 13.61 -12.83 4.70
CA GLU A 125 13.06 -13.91 5.55
C GLU A 125 13.80 -15.24 5.32
N ARG A 126 14.07 -15.60 4.07
CA ARG A 126 14.83 -16.81 3.72
C ARG A 126 16.26 -16.74 4.27
N GLN A 127 16.97 -15.64 4.04
CA GLN A 127 18.34 -15.45 4.50
C GLN A 127 18.44 -15.51 6.02
N THR A 128 17.49 -14.89 6.74
CA THR A 128 17.43 -14.95 8.21
C THR A 128 17.25 -16.38 8.71
N LYS A 129 16.39 -17.19 8.07
CA LYS A 129 16.21 -18.61 8.43
C LYS A 129 17.47 -19.44 8.16
N GLU A 130 18.18 -19.15 7.07
CA GLU A 130 19.41 -19.85 6.72
C GLU A 130 20.54 -19.53 7.72
N LEU A 131 20.71 -18.25 8.04
CA LEU A 131 21.65 -17.81 9.09
C LEU A 131 21.33 -18.46 10.44
N GLN A 132 20.04 -18.52 10.80
CA GLN A 132 19.63 -19.16 12.05
C GLN A 132 20.00 -20.65 12.09
N ARG A 133 19.80 -21.39 10.99
CA ARG A 133 20.21 -22.79 10.88
C ARG A 133 21.72 -22.98 11.00
N ILE A 134 22.51 -22.10 10.38
CA ILE A 134 23.98 -22.15 10.47
C ILE A 134 24.40 -21.96 11.93
N ILE A 135 23.85 -20.95 12.60
CA ILE A 135 24.17 -20.68 14.02
C ILE A 135 23.76 -21.86 14.92
N GLU A 136 22.59 -22.45 14.70
CA GLU A 136 22.11 -23.61 15.47
C GLU A 136 22.97 -24.87 15.25
N ASN A 137 23.48 -25.07 14.02
CA ASN A 137 24.23 -26.27 13.65
C ASN A 137 25.74 -26.17 13.95
N GLU A 138 26.34 -24.99 13.87
CA GLU A 138 27.80 -24.85 13.99
C GLU A 138 28.32 -24.78 15.43
N ARG A 139 27.46 -24.80 16.47
CA ARG A 139 27.88 -24.60 17.88
C ARG A 139 28.96 -23.50 17.99
N LEU A 140 28.75 -22.37 17.31
CA LEU A 140 29.68 -21.26 17.40
C LEU A 140 29.75 -20.85 18.87
N GLU A 141 30.87 -21.17 19.52
CA GLU A 141 31.10 -20.94 20.96
C GLU A 141 31.03 -19.46 21.32
N THR A 142 31.15 -18.58 20.33
CA THR A 142 30.66 -17.21 20.39
C THR A 142 29.14 -17.22 20.28
N ALA A 143 28.47 -17.05 21.42
CA ALA A 143 27.04 -16.78 21.54
C ALA A 143 26.65 -15.53 20.73
N ILE A 144 26.50 -15.69 19.41
CA ILE A 144 25.79 -14.71 18.59
C ILE A 144 24.34 -14.85 19.04
N ASP A 145 23.89 -13.90 19.86
CA ASP A 145 22.52 -13.87 20.36
C ASP A 145 21.57 -13.82 19.16
N THR A 146 21.00 -14.96 18.83
CA THR A 146 20.02 -15.11 17.77
C THR A 146 18.78 -14.26 18.04
N ASN A 147 18.54 -13.87 19.31
CA ASN A 147 17.52 -12.88 19.63
C ASN A 147 17.86 -11.50 19.10
N TYR A 148 19.13 -11.09 19.04
CA TYR A 148 19.54 -9.79 18.50
C TYR A 148 19.23 -9.68 17.00
N ILE A 149 19.52 -10.75 16.23
CA ILE A 149 19.16 -10.82 14.81
C ILE A 149 17.63 -10.82 14.65
N ARG A 150 16.91 -11.58 15.49
CA ARG A 150 15.43 -11.60 15.49
C ARG A 150 14.83 -10.25 15.89
N MET A 151 15.51 -9.49 16.76
CA MET A 151 15.16 -8.14 17.21
C MET A 151 15.30 -7.11 16.10
N LEU A 152 16.38 -7.15 15.32
CA LEU A 152 16.64 -6.21 14.21
C LEU A 152 15.52 -6.20 13.16
N PHE A 153 14.87 -7.35 12.94
CA PHE A 153 13.82 -7.48 11.92
C PHE A 153 12.40 -7.42 12.47
N ASN A 154 12.22 -7.34 13.80
CA ASN A 154 10.90 -7.32 14.43
C ASN A 154 10.77 -6.09 15.34
N LYS A 155 10.51 -4.93 14.72
CA LYS A 155 10.45 -3.61 15.36
C LYS A 155 9.61 -3.58 16.65
N ASP A 156 8.46 -4.25 16.66
CA ASP A 156 7.56 -4.23 17.81
C ASP A 156 8.10 -5.01 19.01
N VAL A 157 8.88 -6.07 18.75
CA VAL A 157 9.56 -6.85 19.80
C VAL A 157 10.77 -6.09 20.32
N PHE A 158 11.52 -5.45 19.42
CA PHE A 158 12.66 -4.59 19.76
C PHE A 158 12.25 -3.43 20.68
N ILE A 159 11.19 -2.70 20.32
CA ILE A 159 10.72 -1.54 21.11
C ILE A 159 10.29 -1.99 22.51
N LYS A 160 9.53 -3.08 22.62
CA LYS A 160 9.07 -3.58 23.93
C LYS A 160 10.23 -4.05 24.83
N GLN A 161 11.24 -4.70 24.27
CA GLN A 161 12.41 -5.13 25.06
C GLN A 161 13.32 -3.96 25.42
N LEU A 162 13.49 -2.98 24.53
CA LEU A 162 14.23 -1.76 24.82
C LEU A 162 13.57 -0.95 25.95
N ASP A 163 12.24 -0.82 25.93
CA ASP A 163 11.48 -0.18 27.00
C ASP A 163 11.65 -0.94 28.32
N SER A 164 11.62 -2.28 28.30
CA SER A 164 11.85 -3.11 29.48
C SER A 164 13.27 -2.92 30.05
N LEU A 165 14.30 -2.86 29.20
CA LEU A 165 15.68 -2.62 29.62
C LEU A 165 15.87 -1.22 30.21
N LEU A 166 15.24 -0.21 29.61
CA LEU A 166 15.27 1.16 30.13
C LEU A 166 14.56 1.26 31.48
N GLN A 167 13.45 0.55 31.67
CA GLN A 167 12.77 0.46 32.96
C GLN A 167 13.66 -0.22 34.02
N GLN A 168 14.32 -1.31 33.66
CA GLN A 168 15.17 -2.07 34.57
C GLN A 168 16.38 -1.27 35.03
N LYS A 169 17.05 -0.59 34.10
CA LYS A 169 18.15 0.33 34.42
C LYS A 169 17.71 1.46 35.36
N ARG A 170 16.51 2.01 35.14
CA ARG A 170 15.95 3.05 36.01
C ARG A 170 15.64 2.55 37.42
N ILE A 171 15.24 1.28 37.56
CA ILE A 171 15.05 0.65 38.86
C ILE A 171 16.40 0.50 39.57
N GLU A 172 17.42 0.00 38.88
CA GLU A 172 18.78 -0.14 39.42
C GLU A 172 19.35 1.21 39.91
N ASP A 173 19.20 2.28 39.10
CA ASP A 173 19.64 3.63 39.47
C ASP A 173 18.94 4.14 40.74
N LEU A 174 17.63 3.86 40.90
CA LEU A 174 16.84 4.24 42.08
C LEU A 174 17.17 3.42 43.32
N GLU A 175 17.52 2.15 43.15
CA GLU A 175 17.96 1.28 44.24
C GLU A 175 19.32 1.73 44.78
N GLU A 176 20.24 2.10 43.87
CA GLU A 176 21.55 2.66 44.21
C GLU A 176 21.42 3.98 44.97
N GLU A 177 20.57 4.90 44.49
CA GLU A 177 20.29 6.18 45.15
C GLU A 177 19.68 5.97 46.55
N ASN A 178 18.72 5.04 46.68
CA ASN A 178 18.14 4.70 47.98
C ASN A 178 19.16 4.09 48.94
N ARG A 179 20.09 3.27 48.45
CA ARG A 179 21.16 2.71 49.28
C ARG A 179 22.04 3.82 49.84
N LEU A 180 22.45 4.76 48.98
CA LEU A 180 23.29 5.89 49.34
C LEU A 180 22.60 6.82 50.36
N LEU A 181 21.31 7.08 50.19
CA LEU A 181 20.50 7.86 51.14
C LEU A 181 20.38 7.16 52.51
N ARG A 182 20.21 5.84 52.53
CA ARG A 182 20.16 5.06 53.77
C ARG A 182 21.49 5.09 54.51
N GLU A 183 22.61 4.96 53.80
CA GLU A 183 23.95 5.09 54.38
C GLU A 183 24.20 6.49 54.96
N GLN A 184 23.76 7.54 54.28
CA GLN A 184 23.83 8.92 54.80
C GLN A 184 22.97 9.12 56.05
N LEU A 185 21.75 8.59 56.06
CA LEU A 185 20.85 8.65 57.22
C LEU A 185 21.44 7.92 58.44
N ILE A 186 22.05 6.75 58.26
CA ILE A 186 22.72 6.00 59.33
C ILE A 186 23.90 6.80 59.91
N ASN A 187 24.69 7.45 59.05
CA ASN A 187 25.82 8.28 59.47
C ASN A 187 25.39 9.63 60.12
N MET A 188 24.13 10.02 59.98
CA MET A 188 23.57 11.25 60.55
C MET A 188 22.82 11.04 61.88
N VAL A 189 22.61 9.80 62.35
CA VAL A 189 22.02 9.54 63.68
C VAL A 189 23.11 9.67 64.75
N PRO A 190 23.10 10.71 65.61
CA PRO A 190 24.07 10.83 66.69
C PRO A 190 23.76 9.78 67.75
N ILE A 191 24.76 8.99 68.14
CA ILE A 191 24.69 8.05 69.26
C ILE A 191 24.38 8.85 70.55
N ARG A 192 23.11 8.98 70.91
CA ARG A 192 22.68 9.39 72.25
C ARG A 192 22.77 8.17 73.19
N ASN A 193 23.98 7.68 73.41
CA ASN A 193 24.27 6.88 74.61
C ASN A 193 24.88 7.81 75.64
N MET A 194 24.02 8.58 76.32
CA MET A 194 24.40 9.16 77.61
C MET A 194 24.27 8.06 78.66
N PRO A 195 25.34 7.73 79.42
CA PRO A 195 25.23 6.85 80.57
C PRO A 195 24.41 7.55 81.65
N ILE A 196 23.29 6.96 82.04
CA ILE A 196 22.54 7.36 83.24
C ILE A 196 23.34 6.81 84.43
N PHE A 197 24.06 7.71 85.11
CA PHE A 197 24.58 7.46 86.45
C PHE A 197 23.46 7.76 87.46
N ILE A 198 22.91 6.72 88.09
CA ILE A 198 22.37 6.76 89.45
C ILE A 198 22.75 5.45 90.14
#